data_AF-A0A2Z2NK25-F1
#
_entry.id   AF-A0A2Z2NK25-F1
#
_cell.length_a   1.000
_cell.length_b   1.000
_cell.length_c   1.000
_cell.angle_alpha   90.00
_cell.angle_beta   90.00
_cell.angle_gamma   90.00
#
_symmetry.space_group_name_H-M   'P 1'
#
loop_
_entity.id
_entity.type
_entity.pdbx_description
1 polymer ?
#
loop_
_entity_poly.entity_id
_entity_poly.type
_entity_poly.pdbx_seq_one_letter_code
_entity_poly.pdbx_strand_id
1 'polypeptide(L)'
;MSIHPRILADTLEVCTTTSAHIRLMNDSRWPWLILLPVQDGIEELHDLTHQQRDGFMADVNQVSRVVQQVTSCKSVNVAMLGNVVAQLHCHVVARDEGDPNWPAPVWGFGSSVAYGAKPAETLMRAVIKSFR
;
A
#
# COMPACT_ATOMS: atom_id res chain seq x y z
N MET A 1 -11.38 -13.58 2.14
CA MET A 1 -11.27 -12.42 3.03
C MET A 1 -12.24 -11.32 2.66
N SER A 2 -12.89 -10.69 3.64
CA SER A 2 -13.61 -9.43 3.43
C SER A 2 -12.70 -8.24 3.75
N ILE A 3 -12.55 -7.31 2.81
CA ILE A 3 -11.80 -6.05 3.03
C ILE A 3 -12.70 -5.07 3.80
N HIS A 4 -12.14 -4.41 4.81
CA HIS A 4 -12.85 -3.45 5.64
C HIS A 4 -13.49 -2.34 4.78
N PRO A 5 -14.76 -1.95 5.03
CA PRO A 5 -15.48 -1.00 4.16
C PRO A 5 -14.77 0.34 3.97
N ARG A 6 -14.10 0.83 5.00
CA ARG A 6 -13.31 2.06 4.90
C ARG A 6 -12.12 1.94 3.95
N ILE A 7 -11.42 0.79 3.97
CA ILE A 7 -10.31 0.56 3.04
C ILE A 7 -10.86 0.51 1.61
N LEU A 8 -12.00 -0.15 1.39
CA LEU A 8 -12.65 -0.15 0.07
C LEU A 8 -13.04 1.25 -0.41
N ALA A 9 -13.55 2.10 0.48
CA ALA A 9 -13.93 3.47 0.14
C ALA A 9 -12.72 4.36 -0.18
N ASP A 10 -11.61 4.17 0.54
CA ASP A 10 -10.42 5.02 0.46
C ASP A 10 -9.42 4.55 -0.62
N THR A 11 -9.63 3.38 -1.25
CA THR A 11 -8.63 2.78 -2.13
C THR A 11 -9.21 2.15 -3.41
N LEU A 12 -8.42 2.19 -4.48
CA LEU A 12 -8.70 1.57 -5.77
C LEU A 12 -8.01 0.21 -5.85
N GLU A 13 -8.66 -0.80 -6.44
CA GLU A 13 -8.06 -2.13 -6.59
C GLU A 13 -6.93 -2.14 -7.62
N VAL A 14 -5.83 -2.86 -7.33
CA VAL A 14 -4.71 -3.06 -8.26
C VAL A 14 -4.64 -4.52 -8.70
N CYS A 15 -4.41 -5.44 -7.77
CA CYS A 15 -4.43 -6.89 -8.01
C CYS A 15 -4.49 -7.66 -6.68
N THR A 16 -4.59 -8.98 -6.77
CA THR A 16 -4.46 -9.91 -5.64
C THR A 16 -3.40 -10.95 -6.00
N THR A 17 -2.48 -11.21 -5.07
CA THR A 17 -1.47 -12.27 -5.15
C THR A 17 -1.92 -13.49 -4.33
N THR A 18 -1.04 -14.47 -4.12
CA THR A 18 -1.31 -15.58 -3.19
C THR A 18 -1.26 -15.16 -1.72
N SER A 19 -0.61 -14.03 -1.38
CA SER A 19 -0.40 -13.61 0.02
C SER A 19 -1.06 -12.27 0.36
N ALA A 20 -1.37 -11.43 -0.62
CA ALA A 20 -1.90 -10.10 -0.37
C ALA A 20 -2.94 -9.60 -1.41
N HIS A 21 -3.92 -8.83 -0.92
CA HIS A 21 -4.66 -7.87 -1.72
C HIS A 21 -3.85 -6.57 -1.84
N ILE A 22 -3.63 -6.08 -3.07
CA ILE A 22 -2.87 -4.87 -3.34
C ILE A 22 -3.81 -3.79 -3.88
N ARG A 23 -3.77 -2.61 -3.26
CA ARG A 23 -4.68 -1.50 -3.52
C ARG A 23 -3.90 -0.18 -3.59
N LEU A 24 -4.42 0.78 -4.35
CA LEU A 24 -3.89 2.13 -4.47
C LEU A 24 -4.69 3.05 -3.55
N MET A 25 -4.03 3.73 -2.62
CA MET A 25 -4.67 4.78 -1.84
C MET A 25 -5.18 5.87 -2.77
N ASN A 26 -6.44 6.28 -2.64
CA ASN A 26 -7.03 7.32 -3.48
C ASN A 26 -6.62 8.72 -3.01
N ASP A 27 -5.31 8.93 -2.91
CA ASP A 27 -4.68 10.19 -2.55
C ASP A 27 -3.47 10.43 -3.47
N SER A 28 -3.68 11.20 -4.52
CA SER A 28 -2.70 11.46 -5.57
C SER A 28 -1.53 12.33 -5.13
N ARG A 29 -1.52 12.82 -3.88
CA ARG A 29 -0.42 13.59 -3.31
C ARG A 29 0.88 12.79 -3.20
N TRP A 30 0.78 11.47 -3.04
CA TRP A 30 1.93 10.56 -3.05
C TRP A 30 1.61 9.27 -3.81
N PRO A 31 2.58 8.63 -4.48
CA PRO A 31 2.43 7.26 -4.96
C PRO A 31 2.36 6.31 -3.76
N TRP A 32 1.15 5.83 -3.44
CA TRP A 32 0.85 5.15 -2.18
C TRP A 32 0.03 3.87 -2.39
N LEU A 33 0.64 2.73 -2.13
CA LEU A 33 -0.03 1.43 -2.14
C LEU A 33 -0.32 0.91 -0.73
N ILE A 34 -1.38 0.12 -0.61
CA ILE A 34 -1.79 -0.60 0.58
C ILE A 34 -1.84 -2.09 0.24
N LEU A 35 -1.18 -2.91 1.07
CA LEU A 35 -1.25 -4.36 1.01
C LEU A 35 -2.01 -4.88 2.22
N LEU A 36 -2.94 -5.80 2.02
CA LEU A 36 -3.63 -6.52 3.10
C LEU A 36 -3.34 -8.02 2.94
N PRO A 37 -3.05 -8.79 4.01
CA PRO A 37 -2.93 -10.23 3.88
C PRO A 37 -4.25 -10.84 3.38
N VAL A 38 -4.21 -12.02 2.74
CA VAL A 38 -5.43 -12.70 2.26
C VAL A 38 -6.20 -13.45 3.36
N GLN A 39 -5.69 -13.44 4.59
CA GLN A 39 -6.29 -14.09 5.76
C GLN A 39 -7.32 -13.17 6.43
N ASP A 40 -8.46 -13.75 6.84
CA ASP A 40 -9.47 -13.04 7.63
C ASP A 40 -9.05 -12.88 9.09
N GLY A 41 -9.51 -11.79 9.73
CA GLY A 41 -9.35 -11.57 11.17
C GLY A 41 -7.94 -11.25 11.65
N ILE A 42 -7.02 -10.92 10.74
CA ILE A 42 -5.66 -10.50 11.08
C ILE A 42 -5.67 -9.00 11.37
N GLU A 43 -5.22 -8.61 12.55
CA GLU A 43 -5.07 -7.20 12.95
C GLU A 43 -3.60 -6.80 12.98
N GLU A 44 -2.74 -7.72 13.42
CA GLU A 44 -1.32 -7.47 13.62
C GLU A 44 -0.43 -8.43 12.81
N LEU A 45 0.78 -7.98 12.49
CA LEU A 45 1.75 -8.81 11.74
C LEU A 45 2.10 -10.12 12.49
N HIS A 46 2.02 -10.10 13.82
CA HIS A 46 2.33 -11.26 14.66
C HIS A 46 1.16 -12.25 14.81
N ASP A 47 -0.04 -11.92 14.31
CA ASP A 47 -1.16 -12.86 14.22
C ASP A 47 -1.00 -13.85 13.05
N LEU A 48 -0.18 -13.47 12.05
CA LEU A 48 0.14 -14.34 10.93
C LEU A 48 1.05 -15.50 11.37
N THR A 49 0.79 -16.68 10.83
CA THR A 49 1.76 -17.78 10.92
C THR A 49 3.07 -17.40 10.22
N HIS A 50 4.18 -18.05 10.57
CA HIS A 50 5.47 -17.82 9.92
C HIS A 50 5.38 -17.86 8.38
N GLN A 51 4.73 -18.89 7.84
CA GLN A 51 4.58 -19.05 6.40
C GLN A 51 3.75 -17.93 5.75
N GLN A 52 2.66 -17.50 6.39
CA GLN A 52 1.83 -16.40 5.89
C GLN A 52 2.58 -15.07 5.94
N ARG A 53 3.27 -14.80 7.05
CA ARG A 53 4.09 -13.60 7.23
C ARG A 53 5.21 -13.53 6.21
N ASP A 54 5.90 -14.63 5.94
CA ASP A 54 7.00 -14.66 4.97
C ASP A 54 6.50 -14.35 3.55
N GLY A 55 5.34 -14.92 3.16
CA GLY A 55 4.69 -14.60 1.89
C GLY A 55 4.25 -13.13 1.81
N PHE A 56 3.58 -12.63 2.85
CA PHE A 56 3.12 -11.24 2.92
C PHE A 56 4.29 -10.25 2.84
N MET A 57 5.37 -10.50 3.60
CA MET A 57 6.56 -9.65 3.59
C MET A 57 7.35 -9.74 2.27
N ALA A 58 7.32 -10.89 1.58
CA ALA A 58 7.87 -11.00 0.24
C ALA A 58 7.13 -10.08 -0.75
N ASP A 59 5.81 -10.02 -0.67
CA ASP A 59 4.97 -9.13 -1.49
C ASP A 59 5.21 -7.65 -1.15
N VAL A 60 5.27 -7.29 0.15
CA VAL A 60 5.61 -5.92 0.60
C VAL A 60 6.96 -5.49 0.03
N ASN A 61 7.97 -6.36 0.09
CA ASN A 61 9.29 -6.09 -0.45
C ASN A 61 9.28 -5.93 -1.97
N GLN A 62 8.53 -6.76 -2.69
CA GLN A 62 8.40 -6.68 -4.14
C GLN A 62 7.72 -5.37 -4.56
N VAL A 63 6.61 -5.00 -3.92
CA VAL A 63 5.91 -3.75 -4.19
C VAL A 63 6.80 -2.55 -3.89
N SER A 64 7.54 -2.57 -2.77
CA SER A 64 8.47 -1.48 -2.41
C SER A 64 9.54 -1.26 -3.48
N ARG A 65 10.12 -2.33 -4.03
CA ARG A 65 11.08 -2.24 -5.14
C ARG A 65 10.45 -1.64 -6.40
N VAL A 66 9.26 -2.10 -6.77
CA VAL A 66 8.54 -1.58 -7.96
C VAL A 66 8.20 -0.10 -7.78
N VAL A 67 7.70 0.29 -6.61
CA VAL A 67 7.39 1.68 -6.27
C VAL A 67 8.64 2.54 -6.43
N GLN A 68 9.77 2.14 -5.85
CA GLN A 68 11.03 2.88 -5.98
C GLN A 68 11.48 2.99 -7.43
N GLN A 69 11.43 1.90 -8.20
CA GLN A 69 11.85 1.87 -9.61
C GLN A 69 10.98 2.76 -10.50
N VAL A 70 9.65 2.70 -10.35
CA VAL A 70 8.71 3.44 -11.20
C VAL A 70 8.73 4.93 -10.89
N THR A 71 8.85 5.28 -9.61
CA THR A 71 8.79 6.69 -9.17
C THR A 71 10.16 7.37 -9.16
N SER A 72 11.25 6.59 -9.12
CA SER A 72 12.61 7.08 -8.86
C SER A 72 12.70 7.91 -7.58
N CYS A 73 11.81 7.66 -6.62
CA CYS A 73 11.73 8.43 -5.39
C CYS A 73 12.98 8.29 -4.52
N LYS A 74 13.26 9.32 -3.72
CA LYS A 74 14.36 9.35 -2.75
C LYS A 74 14.28 8.22 -1.73
N SER A 75 13.09 7.91 -1.24
CA SER A 75 12.88 6.89 -0.19
C SER A 75 11.51 6.22 -0.32
N VAL A 76 11.39 4.98 0.16
CA VAL A 76 10.10 4.31 0.31
C VAL A 76 9.81 4.15 1.80
N ASN A 77 8.69 4.71 2.27
CA ASN A 77 8.20 4.49 3.63
C ASN A 77 7.31 3.24 3.65
N VAL A 78 7.55 2.36 4.61
CA VAL A 78 6.79 1.14 4.83
C VAL A 78 6.30 1.11 6.28
N ALA A 79 4.99 0.96 6.51
CA ALA A 79 4.44 0.92 7.86
C ALA A 79 3.15 0.12 7.94
N MET A 80 2.96 -0.58 9.05
CA MET A 80 1.71 -1.21 9.48
C MET A 80 1.29 -0.51 10.77
N LEU A 81 0.20 0.26 10.72
CA LEU A 81 -0.21 1.12 11.84
C LEU A 81 -1.49 0.61 12.51
N GLY A 82 -2.63 0.62 11.82
CA GLY A 82 -3.86 -0.02 12.32
C GLY A 82 -4.69 0.77 13.35
N ASN A 83 -4.24 1.92 13.87
CA ASN A 83 -4.95 2.65 14.95
C ASN A 83 -6.41 3.03 14.66
N VAL A 84 -6.79 3.23 13.38
CA VAL A 84 -8.17 3.60 13.00
C VAL A 84 -8.91 2.45 12.31
N VAL A 85 -8.20 1.56 11.63
CA VAL A 85 -8.77 0.36 11.00
C VAL A 85 -7.90 -0.81 11.44
N ALA A 86 -8.46 -1.66 12.31
CA ALA A 86 -7.72 -2.74 12.94
C ALA A 86 -7.23 -3.80 11.95
N GLN A 87 -7.99 -4.09 10.89
CA GLN A 87 -7.59 -5.05 9.86
C GLN A 87 -6.18 -4.73 9.35
N LEU A 88 -5.27 -5.70 9.44
CA LEU A 88 -3.87 -5.54 9.07
C LEU A 88 -3.75 -5.01 7.65
N HIS A 89 -3.02 -3.91 7.51
CA HIS A 89 -2.68 -3.35 6.22
C HIS A 89 -1.32 -2.66 6.29
N CYS A 90 -0.51 -2.88 5.26
CA CYS A 90 0.83 -2.32 5.11
C CYS A 90 0.79 -1.19 4.08
N HIS A 91 1.19 0.00 4.49
CA HIS A 91 1.40 1.14 3.62
C HIS A 91 2.78 1.05 2.97
N VAL A 92 2.85 1.27 1.65
CA VAL A 92 4.08 1.43 0.89
C VAL A 92 4.00 2.74 0.11
N VAL A 93 4.81 3.72 0.49
CA VAL A 93 4.70 5.12 0.02
C VAL A 93 6.01 5.60 -0.55
N ALA A 94 6.02 6.05 -1.80
CA ALA A 94 7.15 6.77 -2.38
C ALA A 94 7.25 8.18 -1.79
N ARG A 95 8.47 8.58 -1.40
CA ARG A 95 8.76 9.87 -0.76
C ARG A 95 9.91 10.61 -1.41
N ASP A 96 9.78 11.93 -1.48
CA ASP A 96 10.75 12.85 -2.07
C ASP A 96 10.83 14.17 -1.30
N GLU A 97 11.97 14.88 -1.41
CA GLU A 97 12.24 16.09 -0.63
C GLU A 97 11.26 17.25 -0.89
N GLY A 98 10.58 17.23 -2.05
CA GLY A 98 9.57 18.22 -2.43
C GLY A 98 8.13 17.74 -2.26
N ASP A 99 7.90 16.53 -1.73
CA ASP A 99 6.55 16.03 -1.51
C ASP A 99 5.84 16.75 -0.35
N PRO A 100 4.50 16.77 -0.34
CA PRO A 100 3.78 17.40 0.76
C PRO A 100 4.18 16.78 2.11
N ASN A 101 4.46 17.64 3.09
CA ASN A 101 4.89 17.27 4.44
C ASN A 101 6.29 16.66 4.58
N TRP A 102 7.12 16.58 3.53
CA TRP A 102 8.52 16.15 3.74
C TRP A 102 9.26 17.06 4.73
N PRO A 103 10.07 16.53 5.68
CA PRO A 103 10.44 15.12 5.91
C PRO A 103 9.52 14.37 6.89
N ALA A 104 8.40 14.96 7.31
CA ALA A 104 7.45 14.36 8.23
C ALA A 104 6.60 13.25 7.56
N PRO A 105 5.88 12.43 8.35
CA PRO A 105 5.06 11.34 7.83
C PRO A 105 3.85 11.81 7.01
N VAL A 106 3.37 11.00 6.08
CA VAL A 106 2.17 11.31 5.27
C VAL A 106 0.86 11.14 6.04
N TRP A 107 0.84 10.27 7.05
CA TRP A 107 -0.38 9.90 7.76
C TRP A 107 -0.90 11.07 8.61
N GLY A 108 -2.18 11.41 8.44
CA GLY A 108 -2.83 12.50 9.18
C GLY A 108 -2.48 13.90 8.68
N PHE A 109 -1.71 14.03 7.60
CA PHE A 109 -1.37 15.33 7.03
C PHE A 109 -2.36 15.79 5.96
N GLY A 110 -2.98 16.95 6.18
CA GLY A 110 -3.86 17.61 5.22
C GLY A 110 -5.10 16.79 4.84
N SER A 111 -5.65 17.07 3.66
CA SER A 111 -6.81 16.36 3.09
C SER A 111 -6.40 15.61 1.84
N SER A 112 -6.94 14.40 1.64
CA SER A 112 -6.65 13.59 0.46
C SER A 112 -7.11 14.28 -0.82
N VAL A 113 -6.34 14.08 -1.89
CA VAL A 113 -6.70 14.54 -3.23
C VAL A 113 -6.98 13.30 -4.08
N ALA A 114 -8.25 13.06 -4.42
CA ALA A 114 -8.60 11.90 -5.23
C ALA A 114 -7.93 11.93 -6.61
N TYR A 115 -7.60 10.77 -7.15
CA TYR A 115 -7.19 10.67 -8.55
C TYR A 115 -8.33 11.09 -9.49
N GLY A 116 -7.97 11.70 -10.62
CA GLY A 116 -8.88 11.92 -11.74
C GLY A 116 -9.18 10.64 -12.53
N ALA A 117 -9.64 10.79 -13.79
CA ALA A 117 -10.10 9.68 -14.62
C ALA A 117 -9.04 8.58 -14.94
N LYS A 118 -7.75 8.84 -14.71
CA LYS A 118 -6.64 7.91 -14.99
C LYS A 118 -5.73 7.77 -13.76
N PRO A 119 -6.12 6.98 -12.75
CA PRO A 119 -5.36 6.85 -11.51
C PRO A 119 -4.06 6.07 -11.75
N ALA A 120 -2.91 6.72 -11.49
CA ALA A 120 -1.56 6.13 -11.42
C ALA A 120 -1.28 4.91 -12.34
N GLU A 121 -1.74 4.94 -13.60
CA GLU A 121 -1.82 3.73 -14.44
C GLU A 121 -0.47 3.03 -14.60
N THR A 122 0.60 3.80 -14.76
CA THR A 122 1.96 3.28 -14.89
C THR A 122 2.38 2.48 -13.67
N LEU A 123 2.12 2.99 -12.45
CA LEU A 123 2.46 2.31 -11.21
C LEU A 123 1.63 1.04 -11.04
N MET A 124 0.31 1.13 -11.23
CA MET A 124 -0.58 -0.02 -11.12
C MET A 124 -0.18 -1.14 -12.08
N ARG A 125 0.07 -0.81 -13.36
CA ARG A 125 0.51 -1.78 -14.37
C ARG A 125 1.86 -2.41 -14.03
N ALA A 126 2.82 -1.64 -13.53
CA ALA A 126 4.12 -2.15 -13.14
C ALA A 126 4.01 -3.17 -11.99
N VAL A 127 3.18 -2.87 -10.98
CA VAL A 127 2.90 -3.80 -9.87
C VAL A 127 2.19 -5.06 -10.37
N ILE A 128 1.16 -4.93 -11.20
CA ILE A 128 0.47 -6.10 -11.76
C ILE A 128 1.46 -7.00 -12.53
N LYS A 129 2.37 -6.40 -13.31
CA LYS A 129 3.37 -7.14 -14.08
C LYS A 129 4.42 -7.83 -13.20
N SER A 130 4.72 -7.29 -12.02
CA SER A 130 5.78 -7.84 -11.15
C SER A 130 5.39 -9.14 -10.43
N PHE A 131 4.13 -9.58 -10.56
CA PHE A 131 3.58 -10.80 -9.98
C PHE A 131 3.04 -11.78 -11.05
N ARG A 132 3.44 -11.60 -12.31
CA ARG A 132 3.12 -12.48 -13.43
C ARG A 132 4.33 -13.28 -13.88
#